data_AF-A0A8J5W044-F1
#
_entry.id   AF-A0A8J5W044-F1
#
_cell.length_a   1.000
_cell.length_b   1.000
_cell.length_c   1.000
_cell.angle_alpha   90.00
_cell.angle_beta   90.00
_cell.angle_gamma   90.00
#
_symmetry.space_group_name_H-M   'P 1'
#
loop_
_entity.id
_entity.type
_entity.pdbx_description
1 polymer ?
#
loop_
_entity_poly.entity_id
_entity_poly.type
_entity_poly.pdbx_seq_one_letter_code
_entity_poly.pdbx_strand_id
1 'polypeptide(L)'
;MAEQERRTINLEEGWTFMQKGITKLKNILEGKPESQFSSEDYIMLYTTIYNMCTQKRSRDYSQQLYDKYRESFEEYITSVIYHEMKGQVKGAVIALIDKEREGEQIDQALLKNVLDIFVEIGLGSMEYYENDFEDSLSLFKDTADYYSVKAQSWILEDSCPDYMIKAEECLKKEKEQLGHYLHISTKQKLLEIVQNVLLAQYATPLLEKEHSGCFALLRDDKEEDLSRMYRLFSKINRGLEPIANMFKTHVTNEVTTLVKQAEDSASNKKPEKKDLVGMQEQAFVWKIIKLHDKYATYVTECFQGHTLFHMALKQAFEVFCNKGVSGSSSAELLASFCDNILKKGCSEKLSDEAIEDALEKVVRMLAYICDKDLFAEFYRKKLARRLLFDKSANDEHERSILTKLKQHCGGQFTSKMEGMVTDITVARDHQTTFEEFVVAHQELNPGIDLAVTVLTAGFWPSYKTFDINLPAEMVRSLFLDDLSVSPLHAYRGEC
;
A
#
# COMPACT_ATOMS: atom_id res chain seq x y z
N MET A 1 -1.84 -9.97 -96.19
CA MET A 1 -0.70 -9.73 -95.29
C MET A 1 -0.90 -10.63 -94.09
N ALA A 2 -0.12 -11.69 -93.99
CA ALA A 2 -0.27 -12.68 -92.93
C ALA A 2 0.10 -12.05 -91.58
N GLU A 3 -0.82 -12.12 -90.62
CA GLU A 3 -0.53 -11.96 -89.21
C GLU A 3 0.59 -12.94 -88.87
N GLN A 4 1.79 -12.43 -88.65
CA GLN A 4 2.88 -13.24 -88.12
C GLN A 4 2.44 -13.63 -86.71
N GLU A 5 1.97 -14.88 -86.55
CA GLU A 5 1.48 -15.41 -85.29
C GLU A 5 2.51 -15.09 -84.20
N ARG A 6 2.19 -14.12 -83.34
CA ARG A 6 3.04 -13.79 -82.20
C ARG A 6 3.14 -15.06 -81.37
N ARG A 7 4.37 -15.57 -81.23
CA ARG A 7 4.68 -16.75 -80.44
C ARG A 7 4.06 -16.56 -79.05
N THR A 8 3.17 -17.47 -78.68
CA THR A 8 2.62 -17.47 -77.32
C THR A 8 3.72 -17.92 -76.36
N ILE A 9 4.00 -17.12 -75.34
CA ILE A 9 4.95 -17.40 -74.26
C ILE A 9 4.13 -17.77 -73.03
N ASN A 10 4.36 -18.97 -72.49
CA ASN A 10 3.74 -19.38 -71.22
C ASN A 10 4.44 -18.70 -70.04
N LEU A 11 3.79 -18.70 -68.86
CA LEU A 11 4.32 -18.01 -67.68
C LEU A 11 5.70 -18.52 -67.26
N GLU A 12 5.90 -19.84 -67.17
CA GLU A 12 7.15 -20.44 -66.68
C GLU A 12 8.34 -20.17 -67.61
N GLU A 13 8.14 -20.28 -68.93
CA GLU A 13 9.15 -20.02 -69.95
C GLU A 13 9.58 -18.56 -69.91
N GLY A 14 8.60 -17.65 -69.91
CA GLY A 14 8.86 -16.22 -69.86
C GLY A 14 9.49 -15.79 -68.54
N TRP A 15 9.02 -16.32 -67.41
CA TRP A 15 9.59 -16.01 -66.09
C TRP A 15 11.01 -16.55 -65.93
N THR A 16 11.31 -17.76 -66.42
CA THR A 16 12.68 -18.31 -66.43
C THR A 16 13.63 -17.39 -67.19
N PHE A 17 13.16 -16.78 -68.29
CA PHE A 17 13.95 -15.79 -69.03
C PHE A 17 14.14 -14.50 -68.21
N MET A 18 13.07 -13.97 -67.61
CA MET A 18 13.15 -12.79 -66.75
C MET A 18 14.09 -13.00 -65.56
N GLN A 19 14.07 -14.18 -64.94
CA GLN A 19 14.89 -14.51 -63.78
C GLN A 19 16.39 -14.56 -64.12
N LYS A 20 16.77 -14.89 -65.36
CA LYS A 20 18.15 -14.71 -65.84
C LYS A 20 18.54 -13.24 -65.88
N GLY A 21 17.65 -12.37 -66.36
CA GLY A 21 17.86 -10.92 -66.33
C GLY A 21 17.99 -10.39 -64.91
N ILE A 22 17.12 -10.81 -63.99
CA ILE A 22 17.20 -10.45 -62.56
C ILE A 22 18.50 -10.95 -61.93
N THR A 23 18.93 -12.17 -62.25
CA THR A 23 20.20 -12.74 -61.73
C THR A 23 21.41 -11.96 -62.24
N LYS A 24 21.42 -11.61 -63.54
CA LYS A 24 22.44 -10.74 -64.13
C LYS A 24 22.50 -9.39 -63.42
N LEU A 25 21.34 -8.77 -63.17
CA LEU A 25 21.27 -7.51 -62.42
C LEU A 25 21.80 -7.66 -60.98
N LYS A 26 21.40 -8.70 -60.25
CA LYS A 26 21.92 -9.01 -58.91
C LYS A 26 23.45 -9.15 -58.94
N ASN A 27 24.01 -9.89 -59.89
CA ASN A 27 25.46 -10.04 -60.00
C ASN A 27 26.19 -8.70 -60.23
N ILE A 28 25.64 -7.82 -61.07
CA ILE A 28 26.20 -6.48 -61.32
C ILE A 28 26.16 -5.63 -60.05
N LEU A 29 25.02 -5.60 -59.34
CA LEU A 29 24.86 -4.82 -58.11
C LEU A 29 25.82 -5.29 -57.00
N GLU A 30 26.02 -6.60 -56.89
CA GLU A 30 26.94 -7.23 -55.93
C GLU A 30 28.42 -7.17 -56.36
N GLY A 31 28.74 -6.53 -57.48
CA GLY A 31 30.11 -6.43 -58.00
C GLY A 31 30.73 -7.76 -58.43
N LYS A 32 29.92 -8.79 -58.69
CA LYS A 32 30.37 -10.09 -59.21
C LYS A 32 30.78 -9.94 -60.69
N PRO A 33 31.69 -10.80 -61.20
CA PRO A 33 32.12 -10.75 -62.60
C PRO A 33 30.93 -11.07 -63.53
N GLU A 34 30.33 -10.02 -64.08
CA GLU A 34 29.16 -10.09 -64.97
C GLU A 34 29.23 -8.96 -66.01
N SER A 35 28.76 -9.27 -67.22
CA SER A 35 28.71 -8.29 -68.30
C SER A 35 27.63 -7.24 -68.04
N GLN A 36 27.87 -5.98 -68.45
CA GLN A 36 26.81 -4.96 -68.43
C GLN A 36 25.68 -5.35 -69.39
N PHE A 37 24.48 -4.81 -69.16
CA PHE A 37 23.35 -5.02 -70.06
C PHE A 37 23.63 -4.39 -71.42
N SER A 38 23.51 -5.19 -72.48
CA SER A 38 23.57 -4.71 -73.86
C SER A 38 22.21 -4.15 -74.29
N SER A 39 22.17 -3.38 -75.38
CA SER A 39 20.90 -2.93 -75.97
C SER A 39 20.02 -4.12 -76.39
N GLU A 40 20.63 -5.22 -76.84
CA GLU A 40 19.92 -6.45 -77.18
C GLU A 40 19.28 -7.10 -75.96
N ASP A 41 19.99 -7.15 -74.82
CA ASP A 41 19.44 -7.68 -73.56
C ASP A 41 18.20 -6.90 -73.11
N TYR A 42 18.26 -5.56 -73.13
CA TYR A 42 17.11 -4.71 -72.78
C TYR A 42 15.93 -4.92 -73.72
N ILE A 43 16.18 -4.97 -75.04
CA ILE A 43 15.13 -5.21 -76.04
C ILE A 43 14.50 -6.58 -75.84
N MET A 44 15.29 -7.62 -75.56
CA MET A 44 14.79 -8.97 -75.33
C MET A 44 13.94 -9.08 -74.07
N LEU A 45 14.40 -8.52 -72.94
CA LEU A 45 13.66 -8.52 -71.67
C LEU A 45 12.34 -7.75 -71.82
N TYR A 46 12.40 -6.54 -72.39
CA TYR A 46 11.22 -5.72 -72.65
C TYR A 46 10.22 -6.43 -73.56
N THR A 47 10.69 -6.96 -74.69
CA THR A 47 9.84 -7.66 -75.67
C THR A 47 9.19 -8.89 -75.07
N THR A 48 9.90 -9.62 -74.20
CA THR A 48 9.36 -10.78 -73.49
C THR A 48 8.21 -10.39 -72.56
N ILE A 49 8.40 -9.38 -71.69
CA ILE A 49 7.31 -8.86 -70.84
C ILE A 49 6.16 -8.33 -71.67
N TYR A 50 6.44 -7.50 -72.68
CA TYR A 50 5.42 -6.89 -73.54
C TYR A 50 4.56 -7.94 -74.24
N ASN A 51 5.19 -8.99 -74.79
CA ASN A 51 4.47 -10.09 -75.40
C ASN A 51 3.62 -10.82 -74.36
N MET A 52 4.18 -11.15 -73.19
CA MET A 52 3.43 -11.85 -72.13
C MET A 52 2.19 -11.08 -71.64
N CYS A 53 2.27 -9.74 -71.57
CA CYS A 53 1.17 -8.87 -71.15
C CYS A 53 0.14 -8.58 -72.25
N THR A 54 0.49 -8.69 -73.54
CA THR A 54 -0.38 -8.32 -74.68
C THR A 54 -0.98 -9.50 -75.44
N GLN A 55 -0.83 -10.72 -74.91
CA GLN A 55 -1.45 -11.94 -75.45
C GLN A 55 -3.00 -11.88 -75.40
N LYS A 56 -3.68 -12.69 -76.24
CA LYS A 56 -5.16 -12.78 -76.26
C LYS A 56 -5.70 -12.98 -74.85
N ARG A 57 -6.81 -12.31 -74.51
CA ARG A 57 -7.41 -12.12 -73.16
C ARG A 57 -7.47 -13.32 -72.20
N SER A 58 -7.33 -14.56 -72.65
CA SER A 58 -7.25 -15.74 -71.78
C SER A 58 -5.84 -16.09 -71.27
N ARG A 59 -4.80 -15.32 -71.68
CA ARG A 59 -3.37 -15.54 -71.32
C ARG A 59 -2.64 -14.23 -70.99
N ASP A 60 -3.34 -13.26 -70.41
CA ASP A 60 -2.73 -12.06 -69.86
C ASP A 60 -2.06 -12.40 -68.53
N TYR A 61 -0.73 -12.22 -68.46
CA TYR A 61 0.09 -12.53 -67.29
C TYR A 61 0.55 -11.29 -66.51
N SER A 62 0.03 -10.10 -66.83
CA SER A 62 0.45 -8.83 -66.22
C SER A 62 0.44 -8.85 -64.69
N GLN A 63 -0.67 -9.28 -64.07
CA GLN A 63 -0.78 -9.37 -62.61
C GLN A 63 0.25 -10.36 -62.02
N GLN A 64 0.38 -11.54 -62.60
CA GLN A 64 1.28 -12.60 -62.12
C GLN A 64 2.76 -12.20 -62.26
N LEU A 65 3.10 -11.50 -63.35
CA LEU A 65 4.43 -10.94 -63.55
C LEU A 65 4.73 -9.82 -62.54
N TYR A 66 3.75 -8.99 -62.21
CA TYR A 66 3.90 -7.96 -61.19
C TYR A 66 4.13 -8.56 -59.80
N ASP A 67 3.36 -9.59 -59.42
CA ASP A 67 3.53 -10.31 -58.16
C ASP A 67 4.90 -11.01 -58.09
N LYS A 68 5.34 -11.68 -59.16
CA LYS A 68 6.67 -12.32 -59.26
C LYS A 68 7.83 -11.33 -59.21
N TYR A 69 7.68 -10.16 -59.84
CA TYR A 69 8.63 -9.06 -59.76
C TYR A 69 8.74 -8.55 -58.31
N ARG A 70 7.58 -8.31 -57.66
CA ARG A 70 7.52 -7.87 -56.27
C ARG A 70 8.21 -8.88 -55.35
N GLU A 71 7.89 -10.17 -55.47
CA GLU A 71 8.53 -11.27 -54.72
C GLU A 71 10.05 -11.27 -54.90
N SER A 72 10.55 -11.09 -56.13
CA SER A 72 11.99 -11.12 -56.43
C SER A 72 12.74 -9.93 -55.81
N PHE A 73 12.08 -8.78 -55.72
CA PHE A 73 12.62 -7.56 -55.13
C PHE A 73 12.61 -7.63 -53.60
N GLU A 74 11.48 -8.06 -53.02
CA GLU A 74 11.33 -8.32 -51.58
C GLU A 74 12.35 -9.36 -51.11
N GLU A 75 12.51 -10.48 -51.84
CA GLU A 75 13.51 -11.50 -51.53
C GLU A 75 14.93 -10.91 -51.49
N TYR A 76 15.30 -10.06 -52.45
CA TYR A 76 16.64 -9.47 -52.50
C TYR A 76 16.88 -8.50 -51.34
N ILE A 77 15.90 -7.63 -51.04
CA ILE A 77 15.99 -6.71 -49.90
C ILE A 77 16.14 -7.49 -48.60
N THR A 78 15.28 -8.48 -48.35
CA THR A 78 15.23 -9.20 -47.08
C THR A 78 16.41 -10.17 -46.90
N SER A 79 16.81 -10.89 -47.95
CA SER A 79 17.85 -11.93 -47.84
C SER A 79 19.28 -11.41 -47.97
N VAL A 80 19.49 -10.29 -48.68
CA VAL A 80 20.83 -9.74 -48.94
C VAL A 80 21.03 -8.46 -48.15
N ILE A 81 20.33 -7.39 -48.52
CA ILE A 81 20.56 -6.05 -47.98
C ILE A 81 20.30 -6.02 -46.46
N TYR A 82 19.13 -6.48 -46.04
CA TYR A 82 18.75 -6.47 -44.63
C TYR A 82 19.66 -7.39 -43.80
N HIS A 83 19.95 -8.60 -44.29
CA HIS A 83 20.81 -9.54 -43.58
C HIS A 83 22.23 -8.99 -43.36
N GLU A 84 22.79 -8.27 -44.33
CA GLU A 84 24.13 -7.68 -44.23
C GLU A 84 24.14 -6.41 -43.36
N MET A 85 23.11 -5.56 -43.47
CA MET A 85 23.06 -4.28 -42.75
C MET A 85 22.55 -4.38 -41.31
N LYS A 86 21.69 -5.35 -40.98
CA LYS A 86 20.98 -5.38 -39.69
C LYS A 86 21.90 -5.31 -38.48
N GLY A 87 23.05 -5.99 -38.52
CA GLY A 87 24.01 -6.00 -37.42
C GLY A 87 24.68 -4.64 -37.19
N GLN A 88 25.10 -3.98 -38.27
CA GLN A 88 25.76 -2.67 -38.21
C GLN A 88 24.78 -1.57 -37.79
N VAL A 89 23.57 -1.58 -38.36
CA VAL A 89 22.50 -0.64 -38.01
C VAL A 89 22.12 -0.79 -36.54
N LYS A 90 21.93 -2.03 -36.07
CA LYS A 90 21.63 -2.32 -34.66
C LYS A 90 22.70 -1.78 -33.72
N GLY A 91 23.97 -2.03 -34.01
CA GLY A 91 25.09 -1.52 -33.20
C GLY A 91 25.12 0.01 -33.17
N ALA A 92 24.86 0.68 -34.30
CA ALA A 92 24.79 2.13 -34.37
C ALA A 92 23.60 2.71 -33.58
N VAL A 93 22.42 2.06 -33.66
CA VAL A 93 21.22 2.45 -32.91
C VAL A 93 21.47 2.37 -31.41
N ILE A 94 22.06 1.27 -30.92
CA ILE A 94 22.40 1.10 -29.50
C ILE A 94 23.41 2.17 -29.06
N ALA A 95 24.47 2.40 -29.85
CA ALA A 95 25.46 3.42 -29.54
C ALA A 95 24.86 4.85 -29.50
N LEU A 96 23.86 5.16 -30.32
CA LEU A 96 23.14 6.43 -30.26
C LEU A 96 22.28 6.53 -28.99
N ILE A 97 21.61 5.45 -28.59
CA ILE A 97 20.84 5.41 -27.35
C ILE A 97 21.77 5.64 -26.14
N ASP A 98 22.94 5.00 -26.10
CA ASP A 98 23.89 5.19 -24.99
C ASP A 98 24.45 6.60 -24.91
N LYS A 99 24.72 7.23 -26.07
CA LYS A 99 25.09 8.65 -26.11
C LYS A 99 24.00 9.54 -25.53
N GLU A 100 22.74 9.26 -25.86
CA GLU A 100 21.61 10.01 -25.29
C GLU A 100 21.47 9.78 -23.77
N ARG A 101 21.77 8.58 -23.28
CA ARG A 101 21.79 8.27 -21.83
C ARG A 101 22.90 9.01 -21.08
N GLU A 102 24.04 9.26 -21.73
CA GLU A 102 25.11 10.12 -21.20
C GLU A 102 24.81 11.63 -21.35
N GLY A 103 23.67 11.99 -21.94
CA GLY A 103 23.19 13.37 -22.07
C GLY A 103 23.63 14.07 -23.36
N GLU A 104 24.18 13.35 -24.34
CA GLU A 104 24.44 13.90 -25.67
C GLU A 104 23.13 14.09 -26.44
N GLN A 105 23.07 15.10 -27.31
CA GLN A 105 21.93 15.27 -28.20
C GLN A 105 22.06 14.36 -29.42
N ILE A 106 21.01 13.59 -29.69
CA ILE A 106 20.90 12.73 -30.87
C ILE A 106 19.76 13.16 -31.77
N ASP A 107 19.83 12.80 -33.05
CA ASP A 107 18.72 12.95 -33.97
C ASP A 107 17.69 11.83 -33.74
N GLN A 108 16.71 12.10 -32.88
CA GLN A 108 15.63 11.16 -32.54
C GLN A 108 14.75 10.83 -33.75
N ALA A 109 14.62 11.74 -34.73
CA ALA A 109 13.84 11.50 -35.94
C ALA A 109 14.56 10.50 -36.85
N LEU A 110 15.89 10.65 -36.99
CA LEU A 110 16.72 9.66 -37.68
C LEU A 110 16.61 8.29 -37.01
N LEU A 111 16.72 8.23 -35.68
CA LEU A 111 16.64 6.98 -34.92
C LEU A 111 15.29 6.27 -35.16
N LYS A 112 14.20 7.04 -35.12
CA LYS A 112 12.85 6.53 -35.42
C LYS A 112 12.74 6.00 -36.85
N ASN A 113 13.19 6.78 -37.84
CA ASN A 113 13.13 6.36 -39.24
C ASN A 113 13.92 5.05 -39.48
N VAL A 114 15.07 4.89 -38.81
CA VAL A 114 15.86 3.66 -38.89
C VAL A 114 15.14 2.47 -38.25
N LEU A 115 14.43 2.69 -37.14
CA LEU A 115 13.63 1.65 -36.48
C LEU A 115 12.40 1.27 -37.31
N ASP A 116 11.77 2.22 -37.97
CA ASP A 116 10.60 2.00 -38.83
C ASP A 116 10.95 1.06 -40.01
N ILE A 117 12.20 1.05 -40.50
CA ILE A 117 12.67 0.10 -41.53
C ILE A 117 12.47 -1.36 -41.09
N PHE A 118 12.72 -1.67 -39.81
CA PHE A 118 12.53 -3.04 -39.28
C PHE A 118 11.06 -3.46 -39.26
N VAL A 119 10.15 -2.50 -39.08
CA VAL A 119 8.70 -2.73 -39.09
C VAL A 119 8.17 -2.85 -40.53
N GLU A 120 8.66 -2.01 -41.43
CA GLU A 120 8.27 -2.01 -42.85
C GLU A 120 8.74 -3.26 -43.58
N ILE A 121 9.96 -3.75 -43.29
CA ILE A 121 10.49 -5.01 -43.86
C ILE A 121 9.65 -6.22 -43.44
N GLY A 122 9.05 -6.18 -42.25
CA GLY A 122 8.11 -7.19 -41.80
C GLY A 122 6.74 -7.15 -42.49
N LEU A 123 6.51 -6.24 -43.45
CA LEU A 123 5.20 -5.99 -44.06
C LEU A 123 4.10 -5.73 -43.02
N GLY A 124 4.45 -5.07 -41.92
CA GLY A 124 3.57 -4.83 -40.77
C GLY A 124 3.51 -5.97 -39.75
N SER A 125 4.19 -7.09 -39.99
CA SER A 125 4.50 -8.09 -38.96
C SER A 125 5.59 -7.54 -38.03
N MET A 126 5.35 -7.62 -36.72
CA MET A 126 6.35 -7.29 -35.71
C MET A 126 7.45 -8.35 -35.59
N GLU A 127 7.37 -9.48 -36.29
CA GLU A 127 8.34 -10.57 -36.14
C GLU A 127 9.78 -10.16 -36.44
N TYR A 128 10.04 -9.28 -37.42
CA TYR A 128 11.42 -8.83 -37.71
C TYR A 128 11.92 -7.83 -36.67
N TYR A 129 11.05 -6.90 -36.26
CA TYR A 129 11.36 -5.95 -35.18
C TYR A 129 11.56 -6.67 -33.85
N GLU A 130 10.71 -7.63 -33.51
CA GLU A 130 10.89 -8.47 -32.33
C GLU A 130 12.13 -9.33 -32.54
N ASN A 131 12.20 -10.27 -33.48
CA ASN A 131 13.30 -11.25 -33.54
C ASN A 131 14.70 -10.67 -33.79
N ASP A 132 14.84 -9.69 -34.69
CA ASP A 132 16.17 -9.17 -35.06
C ASP A 132 16.59 -7.97 -34.19
N PHE A 133 15.63 -7.18 -33.71
CA PHE A 133 15.89 -5.99 -32.90
C PHE A 133 15.62 -6.20 -31.40
N GLU A 134 14.46 -6.74 -30.96
CA GLU A 134 14.17 -7.06 -29.55
C GLU A 134 14.79 -8.39 -29.03
N ASP A 135 14.57 -9.50 -29.73
CA ASP A 135 14.66 -10.91 -29.31
C ASP A 135 16.06 -11.50 -29.55
N SER A 136 16.83 -10.94 -30.48
CA SER A 136 18.28 -11.18 -30.58
C SER A 136 19.03 -10.38 -29.50
N LEU A 137 18.59 -10.50 -28.24
CA LEU A 137 19.34 -10.33 -26.99
C LEU A 137 20.21 -9.09 -26.77
N SER A 138 20.29 -8.09 -27.66
CA SER A 138 21.35 -7.08 -27.56
C SER A 138 20.87 -5.77 -26.98
N LEU A 139 19.71 -5.21 -27.34
CA LEU A 139 19.25 -3.95 -26.71
C LEU A 139 18.94 -4.15 -25.22
N PHE A 140 18.21 -5.21 -24.89
CA PHE A 140 17.86 -5.55 -23.51
C PHE A 140 19.10 -5.90 -22.68
N LYS A 141 20.02 -6.68 -23.23
CA LYS A 141 21.28 -7.02 -22.55
C LYS A 141 22.19 -5.82 -22.40
N ASP A 142 22.36 -5.03 -23.44
CA ASP A 142 23.19 -3.82 -23.42
C ASP A 142 22.66 -2.83 -22.39
N THR A 143 21.35 -2.58 -22.38
CA THR A 143 20.69 -1.76 -21.36
C THR A 143 20.91 -2.34 -19.95
N ALA A 144 20.79 -3.66 -19.79
CA ALA A 144 21.03 -4.31 -18.51
C ALA A 144 22.49 -4.17 -18.07
N ASP A 145 23.45 -4.37 -18.97
CA ASP A 145 24.88 -4.27 -18.72
C ASP A 145 25.25 -2.81 -18.35
N TYR A 146 24.74 -1.83 -19.09
CA TYR A 146 24.91 -0.40 -18.84
C TYR A 146 24.45 0.00 -17.44
N TYR A 147 23.20 -0.34 -17.08
CA TYR A 147 22.66 0.00 -15.75
C TYR A 147 23.26 -0.87 -14.63
N SER A 148 23.72 -2.08 -14.93
CA SER A 148 24.39 -2.95 -13.96
C SER A 148 25.72 -2.35 -13.51
N VAL A 149 26.52 -1.80 -14.43
CA VAL A 149 27.76 -1.10 -14.09
C VAL A 149 27.48 0.10 -13.17
N LYS A 150 26.44 0.89 -13.47
CA LYS A 150 26.04 2.03 -12.63
C LYS A 150 25.58 1.58 -11.25
N ALA A 151 24.71 0.57 -11.18
CA ALA A 151 24.22 0.02 -9.92
C ALA A 151 25.35 -0.51 -9.02
N GLN A 152 26.35 -1.20 -9.60
CA GLN A 152 27.49 -1.74 -8.86
C GLN A 152 28.35 -0.64 -8.20
N SER A 153 28.54 0.50 -8.86
CA SER A 153 29.25 1.65 -8.26
C SER A 153 28.38 2.32 -7.19
N TRP A 154 27.12 2.64 -7.52
CA TRP A 154 26.23 3.37 -6.62
C TRP A 154 25.91 2.60 -5.34
N ILE A 155 25.72 1.28 -5.41
CA ILE A 155 25.41 0.49 -4.20
C ILE A 155 26.56 0.48 -3.20
N LEU A 156 27.81 0.71 -3.64
CA LEU A 156 28.98 0.82 -2.76
C LEU A 156 29.14 2.25 -2.24
N GLU A 157 29.10 3.23 -3.15
CA GLU A 157 29.48 4.62 -2.88
C GLU A 157 28.36 5.47 -2.25
N ASP A 158 27.10 5.26 -2.66
CA ASP A 158 26.00 6.15 -2.31
C ASP A 158 25.24 5.72 -1.05
N SER A 159 24.57 6.66 -0.40
CA SER A 159 23.56 6.32 0.61
C SER A 159 22.31 5.70 -0.05
N CYS A 160 21.48 4.98 0.72
CA CYS A 160 20.23 4.43 0.19
C CYS A 160 19.29 5.51 -0.41
N PRO A 161 19.06 6.68 0.23
CA PRO A 161 18.32 7.78 -0.40
C PRO A 161 18.91 8.25 -1.73
N ASP A 162 20.22 8.51 -1.78
CA ASP A 162 20.88 9.02 -2.98
C ASP A 162 20.80 8.01 -4.13
N TYR A 163 20.99 6.72 -3.83
CA TYR A 163 20.79 5.64 -4.78
C TYR A 163 19.37 5.62 -5.33
N MET A 164 18.36 5.73 -4.46
CA MET A 164 16.95 5.74 -4.88
C MET A 164 16.61 6.95 -5.74
N ILE A 165 17.18 8.12 -5.46
CA ILE A 165 17.02 9.32 -6.30
C ILE A 165 17.61 9.08 -7.69
N LYS A 166 18.85 8.59 -7.78
CA LYS A 166 19.48 8.28 -9.07
C LYS A 166 18.70 7.22 -9.85
N ALA A 167 18.26 6.15 -9.18
CA ALA A 167 17.47 5.10 -9.81
C ALA A 167 16.11 5.62 -10.32
N GLU A 168 15.44 6.49 -9.55
CA GLU A 168 14.21 7.14 -9.96
C GLU A 168 14.40 8.05 -11.19
N GLU A 169 15.46 8.86 -11.19
CA GLU A 169 15.81 9.72 -12.32
C GLU A 169 16.11 8.92 -13.59
N CYS A 170 16.84 7.81 -13.48
CA CYS A 170 17.10 6.91 -14.60
C CYS A 170 15.81 6.32 -15.16
N LEU A 171 14.94 5.79 -14.31
CA LEU A 171 13.63 5.26 -14.74
C LEU A 171 12.75 6.33 -15.39
N LYS A 172 12.80 7.57 -14.89
CA LYS A 172 12.06 8.70 -15.48
C LYS A 172 12.60 9.07 -16.86
N LYS A 173 13.92 9.25 -16.98
CA LYS A 173 14.60 9.57 -18.25
C LYS A 173 14.34 8.49 -19.29
N GLU A 174 14.51 7.23 -18.93
CA GLU A 174 14.26 6.11 -19.84
C GLU A 174 12.78 6.09 -20.30
N LYS A 175 11.83 6.35 -19.39
CA LYS A 175 10.40 6.41 -19.74
C LYS A 175 10.08 7.57 -20.71
N GLU A 176 10.73 8.72 -20.56
CA GLU A 176 10.55 9.90 -21.40
C GLU A 176 11.24 9.74 -22.76
N GLN A 177 12.52 9.38 -22.77
CA GLN A 177 13.34 9.22 -23.97
C GLN A 177 12.80 8.13 -24.90
N LEU A 178 12.55 6.93 -24.38
CA LEU A 178 12.08 5.80 -25.18
C LEU A 178 10.68 6.01 -25.78
N GLY A 179 9.91 6.98 -25.28
CA GLY A 179 8.58 7.30 -25.82
C GLY A 179 8.62 7.93 -27.22
N HIS A 180 9.76 8.46 -27.66
CA HIS A 180 9.84 9.22 -28.92
C HIS A 180 10.09 8.33 -30.14
N TYR A 181 10.80 7.21 -29.97
CA TYR A 181 11.28 6.39 -31.10
C TYR A 181 11.11 4.88 -30.92
N LEU A 182 10.95 4.32 -29.71
CA LEU A 182 10.72 2.89 -29.54
C LEU A 182 9.23 2.54 -29.55
N HIS A 183 8.92 1.30 -29.97
CA HIS A 183 7.58 0.75 -29.87
C HIS A 183 7.14 0.58 -28.39
N ILE A 184 5.83 0.69 -28.15
CA ILE A 184 5.26 0.66 -26.79
C ILE A 184 5.51 -0.66 -26.05
N SER A 185 5.53 -1.79 -26.77
CA SER A 185 5.87 -3.11 -26.20
C SER A 185 7.31 -3.16 -25.71
N THR A 186 8.26 -2.69 -26.53
CA THR A 186 9.68 -2.62 -26.19
C THR A 186 9.90 -1.74 -24.96
N LYS A 187 9.24 -0.59 -24.92
CA LYS A 187 9.32 0.36 -23.81
C LYS A 187 8.94 -0.29 -22.48
N GLN A 188 7.85 -1.05 -22.46
CA GLN A 188 7.41 -1.69 -21.22
C GLN A 188 8.42 -2.74 -20.75
N LYS A 189 8.86 -3.63 -21.66
CA LYS A 189 9.86 -4.67 -21.36
C LYS A 189 11.19 -4.07 -20.87
N LEU A 190 11.63 -2.97 -21.50
CA LEU A 190 12.89 -2.32 -21.18
C LEU A 190 12.85 -1.62 -19.81
N LEU A 191 11.74 -0.95 -19.47
CA LEU A 191 11.54 -0.39 -18.13
C LEU A 191 11.55 -1.47 -17.04
N GLU A 192 10.95 -2.64 -17.29
CA GLU A 192 11.00 -3.78 -16.37
C GLU A 192 12.43 -4.29 -16.17
N ILE A 193 13.25 -4.34 -17.22
CA ILE A 193 14.66 -4.72 -17.14
C ILE A 193 15.46 -3.71 -16.30
N VAL A 194 15.33 -2.42 -16.60
CA VAL A 194 16.04 -1.34 -15.85
C VAL A 194 15.64 -1.40 -14.39
N GLN A 195 14.36 -1.60 -14.10
CA GLN A 195 13.86 -1.73 -12.75
C GLN A 195 14.42 -2.97 -12.04
N ASN A 196 14.50 -4.11 -12.72
CA ASN A 196 15.07 -5.33 -12.18
C ASN A 196 16.56 -5.15 -11.83
N VAL A 197 17.34 -4.59 -12.77
CA VAL A 197 18.78 -4.37 -12.63
C VAL A 197 19.10 -3.33 -11.56
N LEU A 198 18.39 -2.19 -11.55
CA LEU A 198 18.66 -1.12 -10.58
C LEU A 198 18.08 -1.40 -9.20
N LEU A 199 16.95 -2.12 -9.07
CA LEU A 199 16.26 -2.23 -7.79
C LEU A 199 16.10 -3.66 -7.31
N ALA A 200 15.54 -4.56 -8.11
CA ALA A 200 15.19 -5.90 -7.63
C ALA A 200 16.44 -6.73 -7.26
N GLN A 201 17.51 -6.65 -8.07
CA GLN A 201 18.78 -7.35 -7.79
C GLN A 201 19.49 -6.82 -6.53
N TYR A 202 19.36 -5.52 -6.26
CA TYR A 202 20.00 -4.85 -5.12
C TYR A 202 19.04 -4.57 -3.97
N ALA A 203 17.84 -5.17 -3.98
CA ALA A 203 16.78 -4.90 -3.01
C ALA A 203 17.28 -5.11 -1.57
N THR A 204 17.77 -6.31 -1.26
CA THR A 204 18.28 -6.64 0.08
C THR A 204 19.45 -5.75 0.52
N PRO A 205 20.57 -5.63 -0.24
CA PRO A 205 21.70 -4.81 0.20
C PRO A 205 21.36 -3.32 0.29
N LEU A 206 20.41 -2.82 -0.51
CA LEU A 206 19.97 -1.43 -0.44
C LEU A 206 19.09 -1.18 0.79
N LEU A 207 18.11 -2.05 1.04
CA LEU A 207 17.17 -1.92 2.15
C LEU A 207 17.85 -2.15 3.50
N GLU A 208 18.80 -3.09 3.58
CA GLU A 208 19.54 -3.43 4.79
C GLU A 208 20.84 -2.63 4.96
N LYS A 209 21.09 -1.62 4.09
CA LYS A 209 22.32 -0.83 4.13
C LYS A 209 22.54 -0.19 5.50
N GLU A 210 23.75 -0.33 6.03
CA GLU A 210 24.10 0.22 7.33
C GLU A 210 23.91 1.75 7.35
N HIS A 211 23.33 2.26 8.42
CA HIS A 211 23.06 3.69 8.67
C HIS A 211 22.19 4.46 7.66
N SER A 212 21.82 3.89 6.52
CA SER A 212 21.01 4.59 5.50
C SER A 212 19.83 3.78 4.96
N GLY A 213 19.79 2.46 5.19
CA GLY A 213 18.70 1.59 4.76
C GLY A 213 17.36 1.86 5.46
N CYS A 214 16.37 1.01 5.20
CA CYS A 214 14.97 1.19 5.64
C CYS A 214 14.85 1.45 7.16
N PHE A 215 15.62 0.75 7.99
CA PHE A 215 15.61 0.99 9.45
C PHE A 215 16.11 2.38 9.84
N ALA A 216 17.12 2.90 9.14
CA ALA A 216 17.63 4.24 9.41
C ALA A 216 16.62 5.31 8.98
N LEU A 217 15.97 5.13 7.82
CA LEU A 217 14.93 6.04 7.35
C LEU A 217 13.73 6.10 8.29
N LEU A 218 13.31 4.96 8.85
CA LEU A 218 12.23 4.89 9.84
C LEU A 218 12.63 5.54 11.17
N ARG A 219 13.87 5.34 11.63
CA ARG A 219 14.39 5.90 12.88
C ARG A 219 14.55 7.43 12.78
N ASP A 220 15.03 7.91 11.64
CA ASP A 220 15.42 9.31 11.43
C ASP A 220 14.30 10.14 10.77
N ASP A 221 13.08 9.60 10.72
CA ASP A 221 11.86 10.25 10.24
C ASP A 221 11.97 10.83 8.82
N LYS A 222 12.56 10.03 7.92
CA LYS A 222 12.77 10.38 6.51
C LYS A 222 11.55 10.04 5.64
N GLU A 223 10.44 10.74 5.87
CA GLU A 223 9.13 10.47 5.24
C GLU A 223 9.15 10.47 3.70
N GLU A 224 9.79 11.45 3.07
CA GLU A 224 9.88 11.54 1.61
C GLU A 224 10.73 10.40 1.02
N ASP A 225 11.79 9.98 1.71
CA ASP A 225 12.63 8.87 1.26
C ASP A 225 11.90 7.52 1.42
N LEU A 226 11.10 7.36 2.48
CA LEU A 226 10.19 6.21 2.66
C LEU A 226 9.11 6.17 1.57
N SER A 227 8.56 7.33 1.22
CA SER A 227 7.56 7.46 0.13
C SER A 227 8.17 7.11 -1.23
N ARG A 228 9.43 7.52 -1.49
CA ARG A 228 10.17 7.13 -2.69
C ARG A 228 10.47 5.64 -2.72
N MET A 229 10.91 5.08 -1.59
CA MET A 229 11.12 3.64 -1.45
C MET A 229 9.85 2.85 -1.79
N TYR A 230 8.69 3.28 -1.27
CA TYR A 230 7.41 2.68 -1.64
C TYR A 230 7.13 2.77 -3.15
N ARG A 231 7.26 3.96 -3.74
CA ARG A 231 6.96 4.20 -5.17
C ARG A 231 7.84 3.37 -6.12
N LEU A 232 9.10 3.13 -5.74
CA LEU A 232 10.05 2.35 -6.54
C LEU A 232 9.79 0.84 -6.42
N PHE A 233 9.56 0.35 -5.19
CA PHE A 233 9.39 -1.08 -4.93
C PHE A 233 7.96 -1.60 -5.15
N SER A 234 6.94 -0.72 -5.16
CA SER A 234 5.54 -1.13 -5.45
C SER A 234 5.34 -1.64 -6.87
N LYS A 235 6.20 -1.22 -7.79
CA LYS A 235 6.23 -1.66 -9.18
C LYS A 235 6.98 -2.98 -9.38
N ILE A 236 7.69 -3.48 -8.36
CA ILE A 236 8.45 -4.74 -8.42
C ILE A 236 7.56 -5.85 -7.87
N ASN A 237 7.51 -6.99 -8.57
CA ASN A 237 6.78 -8.15 -8.07
C ASN A 237 7.32 -8.56 -6.68
N ARG A 238 6.43 -8.58 -5.68
CA ARG A 238 6.75 -8.85 -4.27
C ARG A 238 7.81 -7.91 -3.65
N GLY A 239 8.08 -6.75 -4.26
CA GLY A 239 9.09 -5.79 -3.78
C GLY A 239 8.75 -5.12 -2.45
N LEU A 240 7.47 -5.05 -2.09
CA LEU A 240 7.01 -4.44 -0.84
C LEU A 240 7.08 -5.39 0.37
N GLU A 241 7.15 -6.72 0.16
CA GLU A 241 7.16 -7.69 1.26
C GLU A 241 8.36 -7.52 2.21
N PRO A 242 9.60 -7.34 1.72
CA PRO A 242 10.74 -7.08 2.61
C PRO A 242 10.58 -5.78 3.40
N ILE A 243 10.11 -4.71 2.73
CA ILE A 243 9.94 -3.39 3.34
C ILE A 243 8.87 -3.45 4.45
N ALA A 244 7.74 -4.10 4.19
CA ALA A 244 6.69 -4.28 5.19
C ALA A 244 7.16 -5.10 6.41
N ASN A 245 8.01 -6.11 6.19
CA ASN A 245 8.62 -6.88 7.27
C ASN A 245 9.63 -6.07 8.10
N MET A 246 10.46 -5.24 7.45
CA MET A 246 11.37 -4.33 8.13
C MET A 246 10.60 -3.28 8.94
N PHE A 247 9.55 -2.70 8.37
CA PHE A 247 8.64 -1.79 9.05
C PHE A 247 8.01 -2.44 10.29
N LYS A 248 7.42 -3.65 10.17
CA LYS A 248 6.91 -4.41 11.31
C LYS A 248 7.96 -4.59 12.40
N THR A 249 9.16 -4.99 12.02
CA THR A 249 10.27 -5.24 12.95
C THR A 249 10.69 -3.97 13.67
N HIS A 250 10.80 -2.85 12.95
CA HIS A 250 11.11 -1.54 13.51
C HIS A 250 10.07 -1.12 14.55
N VAL A 251 8.79 -1.15 14.19
CA VAL A 251 7.69 -0.80 15.09
C VAL A 251 7.68 -1.71 16.32
N THR A 252 7.90 -3.02 16.14
CA THR A 252 7.98 -3.98 17.25
C THR A 252 9.13 -3.66 18.21
N ASN A 253 10.29 -3.26 17.69
CA ASN A 253 11.46 -2.87 18.48
C ASN A 253 11.23 -1.58 19.27
N GLU A 254 10.61 -0.57 18.65
CA GLU A 254 10.24 0.69 19.30
C GLU A 254 9.26 0.47 20.45
N VAL A 255 8.20 -0.32 20.19
CA VAL A 255 7.22 -0.68 21.23
C VAL A 255 7.89 -1.47 22.36
N THR A 256 8.74 -2.44 22.04
CA THR A 256 9.48 -3.23 23.05
C THR A 256 10.41 -2.36 23.89
N THR A 257 11.03 -1.34 23.30
CA THR A 257 11.89 -0.40 24.01
C THR A 257 11.09 0.44 25.00
N LEU A 258 9.91 0.93 24.61
CA LEU A 258 9.00 1.63 25.51
C LEU A 258 8.52 0.76 26.67
N VAL A 259 8.23 -0.53 26.42
CA VAL A 259 7.86 -1.49 27.46
C VAL A 259 8.97 -1.67 28.48
N LYS A 260 10.21 -1.91 28.02
CA LYS A 260 11.37 -2.05 28.92
C LYS A 260 11.59 -0.78 29.75
N GLN A 261 11.48 0.39 29.13
CA GLN A 261 11.59 1.67 29.85
C GLN A 261 10.52 1.82 30.95
N ALA A 262 9.31 1.29 30.73
CA ALA A 262 8.24 1.29 31.71
C ALA A 262 8.49 0.26 32.84
N GLU A 263 9.03 -0.92 32.52
CA GLU A 263 9.39 -1.97 33.49
C GLU A 263 10.56 -1.57 34.40
N ASP A 264 11.61 -0.98 33.83
CA ASP A 264 12.78 -0.49 34.60
C ASP A 264 12.38 0.66 35.53
N SER A 265 11.49 1.50 35.03
CA SER A 265 10.85 2.59 35.77
C SER A 265 10.03 2.11 36.97
N ALA A 266 9.35 0.98 36.83
CA ALA A 266 8.55 0.37 37.89
C ALA A 266 9.41 -0.39 38.91
N SER A 267 10.49 -1.04 38.47
CA SER A 267 11.36 -1.89 39.32
C SER A 267 12.30 -1.07 40.23
N ASN A 268 12.65 0.15 39.84
CA ASN A 268 13.62 0.99 40.57
C ASN A 268 13.04 1.78 41.76
N LYS A 269 11.78 1.61 42.15
CA LYS A 269 11.18 2.35 43.27
C LYS A 269 10.49 1.44 44.30
N LYS A 270 10.82 1.68 45.58
CA LYS A 270 10.05 1.18 46.74
C LYS A 270 8.59 1.65 46.64
N PRO A 271 7.63 0.90 47.20
CA PRO A 271 6.20 1.18 47.06
C PRO A 271 5.81 2.42 47.88
N GLU A 272 6.07 3.61 47.36
CA GLU A 272 5.54 4.85 47.89
C GLU A 272 4.40 5.37 46.99
N LYS A 273 3.21 5.47 47.60
CA LYS A 273 1.94 6.03 47.11
C LYS A 273 1.45 5.51 45.74
N LYS A 274 0.30 4.82 45.79
CA LYS A 274 -0.48 4.29 44.65
C LYS A 274 -0.76 5.33 43.54
N ASP A 275 -0.80 6.62 43.90
CA ASP A 275 -1.04 7.71 42.94
C ASP A 275 0.15 7.97 41.99
N LEU A 276 1.40 7.76 42.45
CA LEU A 276 2.60 7.94 41.60
C LEU A 276 2.73 6.84 40.55
N VAL A 277 2.35 5.60 40.91
CA VAL A 277 2.32 4.45 39.99
C VAL A 277 1.31 4.69 38.87
N GLY A 278 0.12 5.18 39.20
CA GLY A 278 -0.91 5.53 38.21
C GLY A 278 -0.43 6.58 37.20
N MET A 279 0.28 7.63 37.63
CA MET A 279 0.81 8.66 36.73
C MET A 279 1.84 8.12 35.73
N GLN A 280 2.65 7.14 36.12
CA GLN A 280 3.67 6.55 35.26
C GLN A 280 3.06 5.60 34.22
N GLU A 281 2.05 4.83 34.61
CA GLU A 281 1.23 4.03 33.70
C GLU A 281 0.51 4.92 32.66
N GLN A 282 -0.02 6.08 33.08
CA GLN A 282 -0.61 7.06 32.17
C GLN A 282 0.38 7.57 31.12
N ALA A 283 1.59 7.95 31.57
CA ALA A 283 2.62 8.44 30.67
C ALA A 283 3.07 7.38 29.66
N PHE A 284 3.12 6.11 30.08
CA PHE A 284 3.41 4.98 29.20
C PHE A 284 2.33 4.80 28.13
N VAL A 285 1.05 4.73 28.52
CA VAL A 285 -0.07 4.56 27.56
C VAL A 285 -0.10 5.71 26.55
N TRP A 286 0.11 6.96 27.00
CA TRP A 286 0.24 8.11 26.09
C TRP A 286 1.38 7.97 25.07
N LYS A 287 2.55 7.49 25.50
CA LYS A 287 3.68 7.26 24.57
C LYS A 287 3.34 6.19 23.53
N ILE A 288 2.67 5.12 23.94
CA ILE A 288 2.25 4.04 23.03
C ILE A 288 1.20 4.53 22.02
N ILE A 289 0.21 5.32 22.46
CA ILE A 289 -0.79 5.93 21.57
C ILE A 289 -0.10 6.84 20.54
N LYS A 290 0.82 7.71 20.98
CA LYS A 290 1.57 8.58 20.06
C LYS A 290 2.42 7.79 19.06
N LEU A 291 3.03 6.70 19.50
CA LEU A 291 3.81 5.83 18.61
C LEU A 291 2.91 5.15 17.57
N HIS A 292 1.71 4.72 17.96
CA HIS A 292 0.71 4.17 17.05
C HIS A 292 0.28 5.22 16.00
N ASP A 293 -0.08 6.43 16.44
CA ASP A 293 -0.47 7.53 15.54
C ASP A 293 0.62 7.86 14.52
N LYS A 294 1.89 7.95 14.97
CA LYS A 294 3.05 8.20 14.10
C LYS A 294 3.13 7.17 12.98
N TYR A 295 3.13 5.88 13.32
CA TYR A 295 3.26 4.83 12.32
C TYR A 295 1.98 4.61 11.50
N ALA A 296 0.79 4.89 12.05
CA ALA A 296 -0.44 4.92 11.28
C ALA A 296 -0.38 6.01 10.20
N THR A 297 0.18 7.17 10.53
CA THR A 297 0.43 8.27 9.57
C THR A 297 1.39 7.84 8.47
N TYR A 298 2.48 7.13 8.80
CA TYR A 298 3.39 6.58 7.78
C TYR A 298 2.68 5.59 6.86
N VAL A 299 1.81 4.72 7.39
CA VAL A 299 1.01 3.79 6.58
C VAL A 299 0.12 4.55 5.60
N THR A 300 -0.54 5.62 6.03
CA THR A 300 -1.46 6.38 5.17
C THR A 300 -0.74 7.28 4.18
N GLU A 301 0.28 8.01 4.62
CA GLU A 301 0.93 9.08 3.84
C GLU A 301 2.14 8.56 3.05
N CYS A 302 3.06 7.84 3.69
CA CYS A 302 4.27 7.34 3.02
C CYS A 302 4.00 6.09 2.17
N PHE A 303 3.16 5.17 2.70
CA PHE A 303 2.87 3.88 2.07
C PHE A 303 1.51 3.83 1.37
N GLN A 304 0.87 4.98 1.14
CA GLN A 304 -0.39 5.15 0.40
C GLN A 304 -1.54 4.23 0.86
N GLY A 305 -1.61 3.91 2.15
CA GLY A 305 -2.64 3.03 2.72
C GLY A 305 -2.53 1.57 2.26
N HIS A 306 -1.35 1.12 1.83
CA HIS A 306 -1.17 -0.22 1.29
C HIS A 306 -1.39 -1.30 2.37
N THR A 307 -2.14 -2.35 2.03
CA THR A 307 -2.65 -3.36 2.97
C THR A 307 -1.55 -4.10 3.73
N LEU A 308 -0.41 -4.40 3.08
CA LEU A 308 0.75 -5.01 3.74
C LEU A 308 1.26 -4.21 4.93
N PHE A 309 1.24 -2.87 4.84
CA PHE A 309 1.74 -2.00 5.90
C PHE A 309 0.70 -1.84 7.02
N HIS A 310 -0.59 -1.83 6.70
CA HIS A 310 -1.65 -1.94 7.71
C HIS A 310 -1.55 -3.27 8.48
N MET A 311 -1.32 -4.39 7.79
CA MET A 311 -1.13 -5.70 8.41
C MET A 311 0.14 -5.73 9.26
N ALA A 312 1.25 -5.17 8.77
CA ALA A 312 2.51 -5.07 9.50
C ALA A 312 2.36 -4.26 10.79
N LEU A 313 1.70 -3.09 10.74
CA LEU A 313 1.39 -2.27 11.91
C LEU A 313 0.53 -3.04 12.91
N LYS A 314 -0.54 -3.68 12.43
CA LYS A 314 -1.43 -4.50 13.26
C LYS A 314 -0.67 -5.62 13.98
N GLN A 315 0.13 -6.40 13.25
CA GLN A 315 0.92 -7.49 13.81
C GLN A 315 1.94 -7.00 14.84
N ALA A 316 2.59 -5.85 14.59
CA ALA A 316 3.57 -5.27 15.53
C ALA A 316 2.89 -4.91 16.87
N PHE A 317 1.71 -4.30 16.83
CA PHE A 317 0.96 -3.93 18.05
C PHE A 317 0.27 -5.12 18.72
N GLU A 318 -0.18 -6.15 17.98
CA GLU A 318 -0.72 -7.38 18.56
C GLU A 318 0.30 -8.13 19.43
N VAL A 319 1.57 -8.16 19.01
CA VAL A 319 2.66 -8.77 19.82
C VAL A 319 2.82 -8.07 21.16
N PHE A 320 2.60 -6.75 21.20
CA PHE A 320 2.68 -5.96 22.42
C PHE A 320 1.42 -6.09 23.27
N CYS A 321 0.24 -5.85 22.70
CA CYS A 321 -1.02 -5.82 23.43
C CYS A 321 -1.31 -7.12 24.17
N ASN A 322 -0.78 -8.25 23.69
CA ASN A 322 -0.95 -9.56 24.28
C ASN A 322 0.22 -10.00 25.19
N LYS A 323 1.17 -9.10 25.50
CA LYS A 323 2.18 -9.30 26.55
C LYS A 323 1.80 -8.48 27.78
N GLY A 324 2.02 -9.04 28.97
CA GLY A 324 1.90 -8.30 30.22
C GLY A 324 3.05 -7.30 30.35
N VAL A 325 2.77 -6.11 30.89
CA VAL A 325 3.76 -5.07 31.18
C VAL A 325 3.79 -4.87 32.69
N SER A 326 4.94 -5.10 33.33
CA SER A 326 5.10 -4.93 34.80
C SER A 326 4.05 -5.66 35.65
N GLY A 327 3.57 -6.83 35.19
CA GLY A 327 2.53 -7.61 35.89
C GLY A 327 1.09 -7.17 35.62
N SER A 328 0.86 -6.07 34.91
CA SER A 328 -0.46 -5.62 34.46
C SER A 328 -0.71 -6.05 33.02
N SER A 329 -1.96 -6.42 32.71
CA SER A 329 -2.36 -6.67 31.32
C SER A 329 -2.55 -5.35 30.56
N SER A 330 -2.33 -5.35 29.24
CA SER A 330 -2.65 -4.17 28.40
C SER A 330 -4.11 -3.75 28.54
N ALA A 331 -5.02 -4.71 28.71
CA ALA A 331 -6.43 -4.47 29.00
C ALA A 331 -6.64 -3.66 30.30
N GLU A 332 -5.92 -3.99 31.37
CA GLU A 332 -5.99 -3.25 32.64
C GLU A 332 -5.38 -1.86 32.53
N LEU A 333 -4.26 -1.72 31.82
CA LEU A 333 -3.60 -0.43 31.59
C LEU A 333 -4.49 0.54 30.81
N LEU A 334 -5.10 0.09 29.71
CA LEU A 334 -6.03 0.91 28.94
C LEU A 334 -7.30 1.24 29.74
N ALA A 335 -7.85 0.29 30.50
CA ALA A 335 -9.02 0.56 31.34
C ALA A 335 -8.70 1.58 32.45
N SER A 336 -7.49 1.51 33.02
CA SER A 336 -6.99 2.47 34.01
C SER A 336 -6.70 3.84 33.40
N PHE A 337 -6.25 3.88 32.14
CA PHE A 337 -6.10 5.11 31.38
C PHE A 337 -7.43 5.83 31.18
N CYS A 338 -8.45 5.14 30.67
CA CYS A 338 -9.78 5.72 30.51
C CYS A 338 -10.34 6.22 31.87
N ASP A 339 -10.18 5.43 32.93
CA ASP A 339 -10.62 5.82 34.27
C ASP A 339 -9.96 7.10 34.77
N ASN A 340 -8.66 7.30 34.51
CA ASN A 340 -7.96 8.50 34.95
C ASN A 340 -8.35 9.74 34.14
N ILE A 341 -8.52 9.64 32.82
CA ILE A 341 -8.91 10.80 32.01
C ILE A 341 -10.38 11.21 32.22
N LEU A 342 -11.23 10.29 32.68
CA LEU A 342 -12.66 10.54 32.95
C LEU A 342 -12.96 10.95 34.40
N LYS A 343 -11.98 10.84 35.30
CA LYS A 343 -12.16 11.10 36.73
C LYS A 343 -11.96 12.58 37.08
N LYS A 344 -12.81 13.09 37.96
CA LYS A 344 -12.80 14.45 38.53
C LYS A 344 -11.43 14.75 39.18
N GLY A 345 -10.87 15.93 38.87
CA GLY A 345 -9.54 16.39 39.31
C GLY A 345 -8.36 15.92 38.44
N CYS A 346 -8.54 14.97 37.52
CA CYS A 346 -7.52 14.55 36.56
C CYS A 346 -7.85 15.00 35.13
N SER A 347 -9.14 14.97 34.77
CA SER A 347 -9.67 15.51 33.51
C SER A 347 -9.44 17.03 33.35
N GLU A 348 -9.37 17.79 34.45
CA GLU A 348 -9.25 19.26 34.46
C GLU A 348 -7.98 19.80 33.76
N LYS A 349 -6.99 18.92 33.49
CA LYS A 349 -5.75 19.25 32.79
C LYS A 349 -5.84 19.09 31.27
N LEU A 350 -6.94 18.52 30.76
CA LEU A 350 -7.17 18.23 29.35
C LEU A 350 -8.40 19.00 28.86
N SER A 351 -8.43 19.39 27.59
CA SER A 351 -9.65 19.92 26.97
C SER A 351 -10.60 18.78 26.60
N ASP A 352 -11.89 19.08 26.45
CA ASP A 352 -12.90 18.11 26.05
C ASP A 352 -12.55 17.46 24.70
N GLU A 353 -11.98 18.21 23.75
CA GLU A 353 -11.52 17.66 22.47
C GLU A 353 -10.36 16.68 22.64
N ALA A 354 -9.41 16.98 23.54
CA ALA A 354 -8.28 16.10 23.81
C ALA A 354 -8.72 14.81 24.51
N ILE A 355 -9.75 14.87 25.35
CA ILE A 355 -10.36 13.70 25.97
C ILE A 355 -11.03 12.83 24.90
N GLU A 356 -11.86 13.42 24.04
CA GLU A 356 -12.53 12.69 22.97
C GLU A 356 -11.55 12.03 21.99
N ASP A 357 -10.48 12.73 21.60
CA ASP A 357 -9.40 12.19 20.77
C ASP A 357 -8.67 11.02 21.47
N ALA A 358 -8.37 11.16 22.76
CA ALA A 358 -7.75 10.09 23.54
C ALA A 358 -8.65 8.85 23.64
N LEU A 359 -9.95 9.03 23.85
CA LEU A 359 -10.93 7.94 23.92
C LEU A 359 -11.04 7.18 22.59
N GLU A 360 -11.11 7.91 21.48
CA GLU A 360 -11.11 7.34 20.13
C GLU A 360 -9.86 6.48 19.89
N LYS A 361 -8.68 6.99 20.27
CA LYS A 361 -7.40 6.28 20.12
C LYS A 361 -7.33 5.02 20.98
N VAL A 362 -7.82 5.06 22.22
CA VAL A 362 -7.89 3.87 23.07
C VAL A 362 -8.81 2.80 22.44
N VAL A 363 -9.96 3.22 21.91
CA VAL A 363 -10.89 2.29 21.27
C VAL A 363 -10.28 1.66 20.02
N ARG A 364 -9.52 2.41 19.22
CA ARG A 364 -8.73 1.84 18.11
C ARG A 364 -7.68 0.85 18.60
N MET A 365 -7.00 1.16 19.69
CA MET A 365 -6.02 0.24 20.29
C MET A 365 -6.63 -1.07 20.79
N LEU A 366 -7.88 -1.05 21.27
CA LEU A 366 -8.60 -2.27 21.66
C LEU A 366 -8.77 -3.26 20.51
N ALA A 367 -8.67 -2.82 19.25
CA ALA A 367 -8.70 -3.72 18.10
C ALA A 367 -7.51 -4.70 18.07
N TYR A 368 -6.41 -4.39 18.77
CA TYR A 368 -5.19 -5.22 18.84
C TYR A 368 -5.15 -6.16 20.06
N ILE A 369 -6.11 -6.05 20.98
CA ILE A 369 -6.17 -6.87 22.20
C ILE A 369 -7.03 -8.11 21.95
N CYS A 370 -6.50 -9.29 22.28
CA CYS A 370 -7.24 -10.56 22.23
C CYS A 370 -8.29 -10.65 23.35
N ASP A 371 -7.89 -10.37 24.60
CA ASP A 371 -8.73 -10.52 25.78
C ASP A 371 -9.62 -9.30 26.03
N LYS A 372 -10.49 -8.95 25.07
CA LYS A 372 -11.39 -7.79 25.19
C LYS A 372 -12.33 -7.90 26.40
N ASP A 373 -12.74 -9.11 26.76
CA ASP A 373 -13.58 -9.36 27.94
C ASP A 373 -12.89 -8.97 29.24
N LEU A 374 -11.56 -9.11 29.30
CA LEU A 374 -10.77 -8.69 30.45
C LEU A 374 -10.78 -7.16 30.57
N PHE A 375 -10.66 -6.44 29.45
CA PHE A 375 -10.83 -4.98 29.45
C PHE A 375 -12.23 -4.59 29.93
N ALA A 376 -13.28 -5.24 29.40
CA ALA A 376 -14.66 -4.97 29.78
C ALA A 376 -14.86 -5.11 31.29
N GLU A 377 -14.34 -6.17 31.91
CA GLU A 377 -14.47 -6.40 33.35
C GLU A 377 -13.69 -5.39 34.20
N PHE A 378 -12.46 -5.03 33.80
CA PHE A 378 -11.71 -3.98 34.49
C PHE A 378 -12.37 -2.61 34.35
N TYR A 379 -12.82 -2.26 33.14
CA TYR A 379 -13.49 -1.00 32.87
C TYR A 379 -14.82 -0.91 33.62
N ARG A 380 -15.63 -1.98 33.61
CA ARG A 380 -16.90 -2.08 34.35
C ARG A 380 -16.71 -1.85 35.86
N LYS A 381 -15.68 -2.46 36.47
CA LYS A 381 -15.36 -2.23 37.89
C LYS A 381 -14.96 -0.78 38.18
N LYS A 382 -14.26 -0.12 37.25
CA LYS A 382 -13.83 1.28 37.38
C LYS A 382 -15.00 2.25 37.18
N LEU A 383 -15.79 2.04 36.13
CA LEU A 383 -17.03 2.78 35.87
C LEU A 383 -17.98 2.72 37.07
N ALA A 384 -18.17 1.53 37.66
CA ALA A 384 -19.04 1.37 38.83
C ALA A 384 -18.61 2.28 39.99
N ARG A 385 -17.30 2.40 40.23
CA ARG A 385 -16.76 3.29 41.27
C ARG A 385 -16.93 4.76 40.91
N ARG A 386 -16.77 5.14 39.64
CA ARG A 386 -16.95 6.53 39.23
C ARG A 386 -18.41 6.98 39.38
N LEU A 387 -19.34 6.12 38.98
CA LEU A 387 -20.77 6.34 39.08
C LEU A 387 -21.28 6.38 40.54
N LEU A 388 -20.90 5.42 41.39
CA LEU A 388 -21.41 5.33 42.77
C LEU A 388 -20.84 6.37 43.73
N PHE A 389 -19.63 6.86 43.46
CA PHE A 389 -18.95 7.81 44.36
C PHE A 389 -18.90 9.24 43.78
N ASP A 390 -19.69 9.53 42.74
CA ASP A 390 -19.74 10.81 42.03
C ASP A 390 -18.35 11.35 41.66
N LYS A 391 -17.50 10.46 41.14
CA LYS A 391 -16.12 10.79 40.73
C LYS A 391 -15.98 11.01 39.23
N SER A 392 -17.06 10.89 38.46
CA SER A 392 -17.08 11.24 37.04
C SER A 392 -16.93 12.75 36.88
N ALA A 393 -16.10 13.17 35.91
CA ALA A 393 -15.93 14.59 35.62
C ALA A 393 -17.05 15.14 34.73
N ASN A 394 -17.50 14.34 33.76
CA ASN A 394 -18.49 14.72 32.77
C ASN A 394 -19.29 13.48 32.31
N ASP A 395 -20.61 13.53 32.45
CA ASP A 395 -21.52 12.44 32.07
C ASP A 395 -21.60 12.25 30.54
N GLU A 396 -21.38 13.30 29.74
CA GLU A 396 -21.31 13.18 28.28
C GLU A 396 -20.14 12.29 27.84
N HIS A 397 -18.95 12.47 28.44
CA HIS A 397 -17.77 11.68 28.10
C HIS A 397 -17.95 10.20 28.51
N GLU A 398 -18.63 9.92 29.63
CA GLU A 398 -18.99 8.54 30.03
C GLU A 398 -19.92 7.88 29.01
N ARG A 399 -20.89 8.61 28.46
CA ARG A 399 -21.77 8.11 27.39
C ARG A 399 -21.02 7.98 26.06
N SER A 400 -20.11 8.89 25.78
CA SER A 400 -19.30 8.93 24.55
C SER A 400 -18.41 7.71 24.42
N ILE A 401 -17.64 7.36 25.47
CA ILE A 401 -16.78 6.17 25.44
C ILE A 401 -17.60 4.88 25.28
N LEU A 402 -18.75 4.75 25.94
CA LEU A 402 -19.62 3.58 25.76
C LEU A 402 -20.15 3.47 24.33
N THR A 403 -20.49 4.61 23.72
CA THR A 403 -20.92 4.65 22.32
C THR A 403 -19.81 4.19 21.37
N LYS A 404 -18.57 4.67 21.56
CA LYS A 404 -17.40 4.26 20.77
C LYS A 404 -17.07 2.78 20.96
N LEU A 405 -17.10 2.29 22.21
CA LEU A 405 -16.92 0.86 22.52
C LEU A 405 -18.00 0.00 21.87
N LYS A 406 -19.25 0.45 21.85
CA LYS A 406 -20.36 -0.25 21.18
C LYS A 406 -20.14 -0.37 19.67
N GLN A 407 -19.65 0.69 19.04
CA GLN A 407 -19.35 0.70 17.60
C GLN A 407 -18.24 -0.29 17.23
N HIS A 408 -17.17 -0.38 18.04
CA HIS A 408 -16.02 -1.23 17.75
C HIS A 408 -16.12 -2.67 18.27
N CYS A 409 -16.79 -2.89 19.40
CA CYS A 409 -16.87 -4.19 20.07
C CYS A 409 -18.27 -4.83 20.05
N GLY A 410 -19.29 -4.08 19.62
CA GLY A 410 -20.68 -4.54 19.53
C GLY A 410 -21.50 -4.33 20.81
N GLY A 411 -22.83 -4.37 20.69
CA GLY A 411 -23.74 -4.04 21.79
C GLY A 411 -23.72 -5.00 22.99
N GLN A 412 -23.36 -6.27 22.79
CA GLN A 412 -23.24 -7.22 23.91
C GLN A 412 -22.07 -6.86 24.83
N PHE A 413 -21.01 -6.26 24.28
CA PHE A 413 -19.84 -5.82 25.03
C PHE A 413 -20.18 -4.71 26.04
N THR A 414 -21.03 -3.76 25.63
CA THR A 414 -21.37 -2.57 26.42
C THR A 414 -22.64 -2.71 27.24
N SER A 415 -23.50 -3.69 26.94
CA SER A 415 -24.83 -3.89 27.56
C SER A 415 -24.87 -3.69 29.08
N LYS A 416 -23.98 -4.35 29.83
CA LYS A 416 -23.94 -4.20 31.30
C LYS A 416 -23.54 -2.79 31.76
N MET A 417 -22.61 -2.15 31.05
CA MET A 417 -22.12 -0.82 31.40
C MET A 417 -23.14 0.27 31.04
N GLU A 418 -23.85 0.11 29.91
CA GLU A 418 -25.00 0.94 29.54
C GLU A 418 -26.14 0.81 30.57
N GLY A 419 -26.39 -0.42 31.05
CA GLY A 419 -27.32 -0.68 32.15
C GLY A 419 -26.95 0.05 33.44
N MET A 420 -25.66 0.06 33.82
CA MET A 420 -25.19 0.80 35.00
C MET A 420 -25.41 2.32 34.89
N VAL A 421 -25.17 2.91 33.72
CA VAL A 421 -25.45 4.35 33.49
C VAL A 421 -26.96 4.63 33.55
N THR A 422 -27.78 3.70 33.05
CA THR A 422 -29.24 3.79 33.11
C THR A 422 -29.73 3.71 34.56
N ASP A 423 -29.25 2.75 35.35
CA ASP A 423 -29.60 2.60 36.77
C ASP A 423 -29.31 3.89 37.56
N ILE A 424 -28.18 4.55 37.30
CA ILE A 424 -27.81 5.82 37.96
C ILE A 424 -28.69 6.98 37.50
N THR A 425 -29.06 7.01 36.22
CA THR A 425 -29.99 8.03 35.71
C THR A 425 -31.35 7.88 36.40
N VAL A 426 -31.89 6.65 36.45
CA VAL A 426 -33.16 6.34 37.11
C VAL A 426 -33.08 6.62 38.62
N ALA A 427 -31.97 6.29 39.28
CA ALA A 427 -31.78 6.58 40.69
C ALA A 427 -31.79 8.08 41.01
N ARG A 428 -31.23 8.94 40.14
CA ARG A 428 -31.29 10.40 40.29
C ARG A 428 -32.73 10.92 40.12
N ASP A 429 -33.48 10.37 39.18
CA ASP A 429 -34.90 10.73 38.98
C ASP A 429 -35.76 10.31 40.18
N HIS A 430 -35.51 9.11 40.72
CA HIS A 430 -36.16 8.63 41.95
C HIS A 430 -35.80 9.50 43.16
N GLN A 431 -34.53 9.84 43.33
CA GLN A 431 -34.07 10.71 44.41
C GLN A 431 -34.79 12.07 44.38
N THR A 432 -34.93 12.66 43.20
CA THR A 432 -35.67 13.92 43.00
C THR A 432 -37.14 13.76 43.42
N THR A 433 -37.77 12.65 43.02
CA THR A 433 -39.17 12.35 43.38
C THR A 433 -39.34 12.14 44.90
N PHE A 434 -38.38 11.47 45.55
CA PHE A 434 -38.37 11.27 47.00
C PHE A 434 -38.20 12.58 47.76
N GLU A 435 -37.27 13.44 47.32
CA GLU A 435 -37.08 14.78 47.89
C GLU A 435 -38.36 15.62 47.80
N GLU A 436 -39.05 15.60 46.65
CA GLU A 436 -40.36 16.25 46.48
C GLU A 436 -41.42 15.67 47.44
N PHE A 437 -41.45 14.35 47.61
CA PHE A 437 -42.37 13.67 48.52
C PHE A 437 -42.13 14.04 49.99
N VAL A 438 -40.87 14.10 50.42
CA VAL A 438 -40.48 14.49 51.78
C VAL A 438 -40.79 15.96 52.05
N VAL A 439 -40.59 16.84 51.06
CA VAL A 439 -40.99 18.26 51.16
C VAL A 439 -42.50 18.40 51.28
N ALA A 440 -43.28 17.60 50.55
CA ALA A 440 -44.74 17.59 50.64
C ALA A 440 -45.26 17.01 51.97
N HIS A 441 -44.51 16.12 52.62
CA HIS A 441 -44.88 15.44 53.87
C HIS A 441 -43.86 15.74 54.98
N GLN A 442 -43.71 17.01 55.33
CA GLN A 442 -42.71 17.49 56.30
C GLN A 442 -42.82 16.81 57.68
N GLU A 443 -43.99 16.28 58.05
CA GLU A 443 -44.24 15.52 59.28
C GLU A 443 -43.50 14.18 59.33
N LEU A 444 -43.16 13.61 58.16
CA LEU A 444 -42.45 12.34 58.02
C LEU A 444 -40.94 12.51 57.87
N ASN A 445 -40.40 13.74 57.93
CA ASN A 445 -38.99 13.99 57.71
C ASN A 445 -38.12 13.32 58.80
N PRO A 446 -37.25 12.36 58.44
CA PRO A 446 -36.43 11.63 59.40
C PRO A 446 -35.25 12.45 59.97
N GLY A 447 -35.03 13.68 59.49
CA GLY A 447 -33.96 14.56 59.98
C GLY A 447 -32.56 14.23 59.44
N ILE A 448 -32.47 13.28 58.51
CA ILE A 448 -31.23 12.87 57.83
C ILE A 448 -31.41 13.09 56.33
N ASP A 449 -30.36 13.57 55.67
CA ASP A 449 -30.25 13.59 54.21
C ASP A 449 -29.91 12.18 53.71
N LEU A 450 -30.88 11.52 53.07
CA LEU A 450 -30.76 10.15 52.56
C LEU A 450 -30.74 10.19 51.03
N ALA A 451 -29.68 9.61 50.45
CA ALA A 451 -29.62 9.30 49.03
C ALA A 451 -29.60 7.79 48.82
N VAL A 452 -30.60 7.26 48.11
CA VAL A 452 -30.72 5.81 47.81
C VAL A 452 -30.43 5.57 46.34
N THR A 453 -29.67 4.51 46.04
CA THR A 453 -29.38 4.10 44.67
C THR A 453 -29.66 2.62 44.50
N VAL A 454 -30.70 2.30 43.73
CA VAL A 454 -31.09 0.92 43.41
C VAL A 454 -30.26 0.42 42.23
N LEU A 455 -29.63 -0.75 42.37
CA LEU A 455 -28.71 -1.31 41.39
C LEU A 455 -29.21 -2.65 40.85
N THR A 456 -29.15 -2.84 39.53
CA THR A 456 -29.53 -4.11 38.90
C THR A 456 -28.44 -5.17 39.10
N ALA A 457 -28.71 -6.22 39.89
CA ALA A 457 -27.73 -7.23 40.34
C ALA A 457 -26.94 -7.96 39.21
N GLY A 458 -27.40 -7.92 37.95
CA GLY A 458 -26.71 -8.49 36.79
C GLY A 458 -25.78 -7.54 36.01
N PHE A 459 -25.91 -6.23 36.20
CA PHE A 459 -25.11 -5.22 35.50
C PHE A 459 -23.87 -4.83 36.31
N TRP A 460 -24.03 -4.72 37.63
CA TRP A 460 -23.01 -4.22 38.53
C TRP A 460 -22.00 -5.29 38.96
N PRO A 461 -20.77 -4.91 39.36
CA PRO A 461 -19.81 -5.84 39.95
C PRO A 461 -20.36 -6.48 41.22
N SER A 462 -19.93 -7.70 41.55
CA SER A 462 -20.32 -8.34 42.80
C SER A 462 -19.65 -7.64 43.99
N TYR A 463 -20.45 -7.23 44.97
CA TYR A 463 -19.99 -6.65 46.22
C TYR A 463 -20.13 -7.67 47.35
N LYS A 464 -19.21 -7.62 48.32
CA LYS A 464 -19.35 -8.41 49.55
C LYS A 464 -20.43 -7.78 50.41
N THR A 465 -21.38 -8.60 50.85
CA THR A 465 -22.39 -8.19 51.81
C THR A 465 -21.85 -8.37 53.23
N PHE A 466 -22.20 -7.44 54.11
CA PHE A 466 -21.89 -7.49 55.52
C PHE A 466 -23.14 -7.10 56.30
N ASP A 467 -23.41 -7.81 57.39
CA ASP A 467 -24.49 -7.44 58.29
C ASP A 467 -24.04 -6.23 59.12
N ILE A 468 -24.76 -5.12 58.98
CA ILE A 468 -24.47 -3.87 59.67
C ILE A 468 -25.72 -3.45 60.44
N ASN A 469 -25.55 -3.09 61.71
CA ASN A 469 -26.62 -2.51 62.51
C ASN A 469 -26.78 -1.04 62.15
N LEU A 470 -27.85 -0.71 61.42
CA LEU A 470 -28.16 0.66 61.03
C LEU A 470 -28.82 1.44 62.19
N PRO A 471 -28.48 2.73 62.39
CA PRO A 471 -29.20 3.61 63.30
C PRO A 471 -30.71 3.65 62.99
N ALA A 472 -31.53 3.81 64.02
CA ALA A 472 -32.99 3.81 63.88
C ALA A 472 -33.51 4.88 62.90
N GLU A 473 -32.83 6.03 62.83
CA GLU A 473 -33.15 7.12 61.91
C GLU A 473 -32.93 6.72 60.43
N MET A 474 -31.85 6.00 60.14
CA MET A 474 -31.59 5.46 58.79
C MET A 474 -32.61 4.40 58.41
N VAL A 475 -32.99 3.53 59.36
CA VAL A 475 -34.01 2.50 59.12
C VAL A 475 -35.36 3.14 58.77
N ARG A 476 -35.80 4.16 59.53
CA ARG A 476 -37.04 4.91 59.21
C ARG A 476 -36.99 5.56 57.84
N SER A 477 -35.84 6.15 57.49
CA SER A 477 -35.66 6.81 56.19
C SER A 477 -35.76 5.82 55.03
N LEU A 478 -35.20 4.61 55.17
CA LEU A 478 -35.32 3.54 54.17
C LEU A 478 -36.77 3.06 53.98
N PHE A 479 -37.52 2.92 55.07
CA PHE A 479 -38.95 2.57 54.99
C PHE A 479 -39.77 3.65 54.26
N LEU A 480 -39.43 4.92 54.44
CA LEU A 480 -40.09 6.04 53.74
C LEU A 480 -39.75 6.07 52.25
N ASP A 481 -38.50 5.76 51.89
CA ASP A 481 -38.08 5.63 50.48
C ASP A 481 -38.86 4.51 49.79
N ASP A 482 -38.97 3.33 50.40
CA ASP A 482 -39.78 2.21 49.90
C ASP A 482 -41.27 2.58 49.72
N LEU A 483 -41.84 3.35 50.65
CA LEU A 483 -43.23 3.83 50.58
C LEU A 483 -43.44 4.80 49.42
N SER A 484 -42.44 5.64 49.11
CA SER A 484 -42.51 6.61 48.02
C SER A 484 -42.48 5.93 46.64
N VAL A 485 -41.73 4.83 46.51
CA VAL A 485 -41.56 4.08 45.24
C VAL A 485 -42.70 3.08 45.00
N SER A 486 -43.34 2.58 46.07
CA SER A 486 -44.43 1.61 45.95
C SER A 486 -45.52 1.81 47.00
N PRO A 487 -46.50 2.71 46.75
CA PRO A 487 -47.64 2.93 47.66
C PRO A 487 -48.49 1.67 47.91
N LEU A 488 -48.37 0.66 47.04
CA LEU A 488 -49.11 -0.60 47.08
C LEU A 488 -48.48 -1.69 47.99
N HIS A 489 -47.23 -1.53 48.44
CA HIS A 489 -46.61 -2.48 49.39
C HIS A 489 -46.89 -2.15 50.87
N ALA A 490 -47.55 -1.01 51.14
CA ALA A 490 -47.92 -0.57 52.49
C ALA A 490 -48.97 -1.46 53.21
N TYR A 491 -49.52 -2.50 52.56
CA TYR A 491 -50.52 -3.40 53.13
C TYR A 491 -50.00 -4.79 53.53
N ARG A 492 -48.69 -4.97 53.72
CA ARG A 492 -48.12 -6.13 54.43
C ARG A 492 -47.14 -5.72 55.52
N GLY A 493 -47.67 -5.04 56.51
CA GLY A 493 -47.03 -4.80 57.80
C GLY A 493 -48.08 -4.82 58.89
N GLU A 494 -48.74 -5.97 59.10
CA GLU A 494 -49.51 -6.21 60.32
C GLU A 494 -48.56 -6.68 61.43
N CYS A 495 -48.52 -5.86 62.49
CA CYS A 495 -48.10 -6.12 63.89
C CYS A 495 -46.66 -6.53 64.19
#